data_AF-A0A0G0SZI7-F1
#
_entry.id   AF-A0A0G0SZI7-F1
#
_cell.length_a   1.000
_cell.length_b   1.000
_cell.length_c   1.000
_cell.angle_alpha   90.00
_cell.angle_beta   90.00
_cell.angle_gamma   90.00
#
_symmetry.space_group_name_H-M   'P 1'
#
loop_
_entity.id
_entity.type
_entity.pdbx_description
1 polymer ?
#
loop_
_entity_poly.entity_id
_entity_poly.type
_entity_poly.pdbx_seq_one_letter_code
_entity_poly.pdbx_strand_id
1 'polypeptide(L)'
;MKFDLWHLLLNIRDFIKQNKFECFLLLIILAVAAFFRLYKIDQYMTFLGDEGRDVIIVRRIFTEVHPPLIGPGTSVGNMYLGPLYYYMMAPALLLANFSPVGPAVMVVILGVLTVFLIWFIGRKWFSKVAG
;
A
#
# COMPACT_ATOMS: atom_id res chain seq x y z
N MET A 1 -1.85 0.07 -32.13
CA MET A 1 -2.17 1.23 -31.26
C MET A 1 -0.90 1.59 -30.50
N LYS A 2 -0.13 2.59 -30.95
CA LYS A 2 1.09 3.01 -30.25
C LYS A 2 0.68 3.83 -29.02
N PHE A 3 0.87 3.24 -27.84
CA PHE A 3 0.66 3.92 -26.56
C PHE A 3 1.85 4.88 -26.37
N ASP A 4 1.69 6.13 -26.79
CA ASP A 4 2.77 7.10 -26.72
C ASP A 4 2.85 7.70 -25.31
N LEU A 5 3.86 7.26 -24.55
CA LEU A 5 4.10 7.70 -23.17
C LEU A 5 4.19 9.23 -23.08
N TRP A 6 4.67 9.87 -24.16
CA TRP A 6 4.82 11.30 -24.25
C TRP A 6 3.49 12.06 -24.24
N HIS A 7 2.47 11.55 -24.94
CA HIS A 7 1.14 12.15 -24.95
C HIS A 7 0.44 12.02 -23.58
N LEU A 8 0.64 10.91 -22.87
CA LEU A 8 0.13 10.74 -21.50
C LEU A 8 0.75 11.76 -20.54
N LEU A 9 2.07 11.93 -20.59
CA LEU A 9 2.80 12.86 -19.73
C LEU A 9 2.42 14.32 -19.99
N LEU A 10 2.22 14.71 -21.25
CA LEU A 10 1.74 16.04 -21.62
C LEU A 10 0.33 16.30 -21.06
N ASN A 11 -0.59 15.34 -21.19
CA ASN A 11 -1.94 15.45 -20.64
C ASN A 11 -1.94 15.61 -19.11
N ILE A 12 -1.08 14.87 -18.39
CA ILE A 12 -0.93 15.01 -16.93
C ILE A 12 -0.37 16.39 -16.59
N ARG A 13 0.65 16.86 -17.31
CA ARG A 13 1.26 18.17 -17.08
C ARG A 13 0.25 19.31 -17.27
N ASP A 14 -0.55 19.25 -18.32
CA ASP A 14 -1.55 20.27 -18.61
C ASP A 14 -2.69 20.23 -17.59
N PHE A 15 -3.07 19.03 -17.15
CA PHE A 15 -4.02 18.84 -16.06
C PHE A 15 -3.55 19.50 -14.75
N ILE A 16 -2.30 19.26 -14.35
CA ILE A 16 -1.71 19.86 -13.14
C ILE A 16 -1.65 21.38 -13.26
N LYS A 17 -1.28 21.91 -14.44
CA LYS A 17 -1.26 23.35 -14.68
C LYS A 17 -2.63 24.00 -14.58
N GLN A 18 -3.69 23.31 -15.01
CA GLN A 18 -5.06 23.81 -14.93
C GLN A 18 -5.67 23.70 -13.52
N ASN A 19 -5.21 22.75 -12.70
CA ASN A 19 -5.78 22.46 -11.37
C ASN A 19 -4.73 22.56 -10.26
N LYS A 20 -3.87 23.59 -10.30
CA LYS A 20 -2.71 23.73 -9.38
C LYS A 20 -3.11 23.68 -7.90
N PHE A 21 -4.16 24.39 -7.54
CA PHE A 21 -4.63 24.43 -6.15
C PHE A 21 -5.14 23.06 -5.67
N GLU A 22 -5.92 22.39 -6.50
CA GLU A 22 -6.41 21.03 -6.23
C GLU A 22 -5.26 20.03 -6.06
N CYS A 23 -4.30 20.03 -6.99
CA CYS A 23 -3.12 19.16 -6.92
C CYS A 23 -2.25 19.47 -5.70
N PHE A 24 -2.14 20.74 -5.31
CA PHE A 24 -1.42 21.15 -4.12
C PHE A 24 -2.10 20.65 -2.83
N LEU A 25 -3.43 20.80 -2.73
CA LEU A 25 -4.19 20.26 -1.60
C LEU A 25 -4.08 18.74 -1.52
N LEU A 26 -4.23 18.04 -2.63
CA LEU A 26 -4.05 16.59 -2.68
C LEU A 26 -2.64 16.19 -2.23
N LEU A 27 -1.60 16.89 -2.68
CA LEU A 27 -0.22 16.63 -2.25
C LEU A 27 -0.07 16.80 -0.73
N ILE A 28 -0.66 17.85 -0.15
CA ILE A 28 -0.67 18.05 1.31
C ILE A 28 -1.38 16.89 2.01
N ILE A 29 -2.57 16.49 1.54
CA ILE A 29 -3.33 15.40 2.13
C ILE A 29 -2.53 14.09 2.09
N LEU A 30 -1.91 13.77 0.95
CA LEU A 30 -1.07 12.57 0.81
C LEU A 30 0.17 12.65 1.70
N ALA A 31 0.83 13.81 1.77
CA ALA A 31 2.00 14.01 2.63
C ALA A 31 1.65 13.86 4.11
N VAL A 32 0.53 14.44 4.55
CA VAL A 32 0.02 14.29 5.92
C VAL A 32 -0.36 12.83 6.20
N ALA A 33 -1.07 12.18 5.28
CA ALA A 33 -1.47 10.78 5.42
C ALA A 33 -0.26 9.83 5.51
N ALA A 34 0.80 10.10 4.74
CA ALA A 34 2.05 9.36 4.79
C ALA A 34 2.84 9.67 6.06
N PHE A 35 2.96 10.95 6.44
CA PHE A 35 3.68 11.39 7.63
C PHE A 35 3.14 10.72 8.89
N PHE A 36 1.83 10.81 9.14
CA PHE A 36 1.24 10.20 10.34
C PHE A 36 1.35 8.67 10.38
N ARG A 37 1.48 8.01 9.24
CA ARG A 37 1.64 6.55 9.16
C ARG A 37 3.09 6.07 9.25
N LEU A 38 4.04 6.87 8.77
CA LEU A 38 5.47 6.54 8.76
C LEU A 38 6.21 7.07 9.98
N TYR A 39 5.69 8.12 10.62
CA TYR A 39 6.36 8.74 11.76
C TYR A 39 6.52 7.73 12.90
N LYS A 40 7.78 7.35 13.14
CA LYS A 40 8.18 6.35 14.16
C LYS A 40 7.41 5.03 14.04
N ILE A 41 7.23 4.57 12.80
CA ILE A 41 6.48 3.34 12.51
C ILE A 41 7.03 2.12 13.25
N ASP A 42 8.35 2.05 13.45
CA ASP A 42 9.02 0.99 14.22
C ASP A 42 8.63 0.98 15.71
N GLN A 43 8.26 2.14 16.26
CA GLN A 43 7.90 2.30 17.68
C GLN A 43 6.39 2.23 17.91
N TYR A 44 5.60 2.71 16.95
CA TYR A 44 4.15 2.81 17.07
C TYR A 44 3.37 1.71 16.34
N MET A 45 4.04 0.89 15.52
CA MET A 45 3.36 -0.26 14.92
C MET A 45 2.86 -1.21 16.01
N THR A 46 1.58 -1.55 15.91
CA THR A 46 1.02 -2.63 16.71
C THR A 46 1.52 -3.94 16.13
N PHE A 47 2.30 -4.69 16.90
CA PHE A 47 2.85 -5.98 16.47
C PHE A 47 2.34 -7.07 17.41
N LEU A 48 1.21 -7.67 17.01
CA LEU A 48 0.53 -8.71 17.78
C LEU A 48 0.87 -10.11 17.26
N GLY A 49 0.21 -11.12 17.82
CA GLY A 49 0.44 -12.52 17.46
C GLY A 49 0.15 -12.81 15.99
N ASP A 50 -0.83 -12.13 15.39
CA ASP A 50 -1.18 -12.31 13.98
C ASP A 50 -0.04 -11.81 13.07
N GLU A 51 0.51 -10.64 13.36
CA GLU A 51 1.58 -10.00 12.58
C GLU A 51 2.89 -10.78 12.75
N GLY A 52 3.16 -11.24 13.97
CA GLY A 52 4.28 -12.13 14.28
C GLY A 52 4.22 -13.44 13.50
N ARG A 53 3.05 -14.11 13.52
CA ARG A 53 2.82 -15.34 12.76
C ARG A 53 3.04 -15.12 11.27
N ASP A 54 2.47 -14.05 10.71
CA ASP A 54 2.54 -13.77 9.29
C ASP A 54 3.97 -13.47 8.84
N VAL A 55 4.74 -12.69 9.62
CA VAL A 55 6.17 -12.43 9.36
C VAL A 55 6.98 -13.72 9.39
N ILE A 56 6.72 -14.63 10.33
CA ILE A 56 7.41 -15.92 10.40
C ILE A 56 7.10 -16.76 9.16
N ILE A 57 5.84 -16.88 8.76
CA ILE A 57 5.44 -17.65 7.57
C ILE A 57 6.09 -17.06 6.31
N VAL A 58 6.04 -15.74 6.14
CA VAL A 58 6.63 -15.05 4.98
C VAL A 58 8.15 -15.18 4.97
N ARG A 59 8.82 -15.15 6.13
CA ARG A 59 10.27 -15.38 6.24
C ARG A 59 10.66 -16.77 5.74
N ARG A 60 9.85 -17.81 6.03
CA ARG A 60 10.09 -19.19 5.57
C ARG A 60 10.09 -19.35 4.05
N ILE A 61 9.40 -18.47 3.33
CA ILE A 61 9.44 -18.44 1.85
C ILE A 61 10.89 -18.33 1.37
N PHE A 62 11.70 -17.51 2.04
CA PHE A 62 13.08 -17.25 1.65
C PHE A 62 14.08 -18.13 2.39
N THR A 63 13.89 -18.37 3.69
CA THR A 63 14.87 -19.12 4.50
C THR A 63 14.75 -20.64 4.37
N GLU A 64 13.53 -21.13 4.14
CA GLU A 64 13.23 -22.56 4.08
C GLU A 64 12.74 -22.99 2.68
N VAL A 65 12.67 -22.05 1.72
CA VAL A 65 12.14 -22.28 0.36
C VAL A 65 10.74 -22.92 0.40
N HIS A 66 9.91 -22.46 1.34
CA HIS A 66 8.58 -23.02 1.59
C HIS A 66 7.47 -21.99 1.28
N PRO A 67 7.09 -21.82 0.00
CA PRO A 67 6.03 -20.89 -0.40
C PRO A 67 4.64 -21.42 0.04
N PRO A 68 3.88 -20.66 0.86
CA PRO A 68 2.58 -21.10 1.35
C PRO A 68 1.53 -21.08 0.23
N LEU A 69 0.74 -22.16 0.14
CA LEU A 69 -0.43 -22.22 -0.75
C LEU A 69 -1.73 -21.79 -0.04
N ILE A 70 -1.70 -21.71 1.30
CA ILE A 70 -2.81 -21.31 2.16
C ILE A 70 -2.40 -20.07 2.93
N GLY A 71 -3.31 -19.08 3.01
CA GLY A 71 -3.10 -17.83 3.71
C GLY A 71 -3.40 -17.92 5.21
N PRO A 72 -3.49 -16.76 5.89
CA PRO A 72 -3.76 -16.71 7.32
C PRO A 72 -5.13 -17.32 7.65
N GLY A 73 -5.19 -18.00 8.81
CA GLY A 73 -6.45 -18.51 9.36
C GLY A 73 -7.33 -17.37 9.88
N THR A 74 -8.64 -17.53 9.77
CA THR A 74 -9.59 -16.61 10.40
C THR A 74 -9.83 -17.01 11.86
N SER A 75 -10.45 -16.13 12.64
CA SER A 75 -10.83 -16.43 14.03
C SER A 75 -12.02 -17.42 14.14
N VAL A 76 -12.49 -17.98 13.02
CA VAL A 76 -13.66 -18.87 12.96
C VAL A 76 -13.27 -20.21 12.33
N GLY A 77 -13.06 -21.22 13.18
CA GLY A 77 -12.83 -22.60 12.75
C GLY A 77 -11.60 -22.81 11.85
N ASN A 78 -11.65 -23.85 11.00
CA ASN A 78 -10.61 -24.18 10.01
C ASN A 78 -10.82 -23.42 8.68
N MET A 79 -11.09 -22.12 8.76
CA MET A 79 -11.24 -21.27 7.58
C MET A 79 -9.95 -20.48 7.35
N TYR A 80 -9.47 -20.49 6.10
CA TYR A 80 -8.21 -19.85 5.72
C TYR A 80 -8.42 -18.90 4.54
N LEU A 81 -7.67 -17.81 4.55
CA LEU A 81 -7.61 -16.85 3.45
C LEU A 81 -6.71 -17.38 2.32
N GLY A 82 -6.79 -16.74 1.16
CA GLY A 82 -5.83 -16.99 0.07
C GLY A 82 -4.42 -16.51 0.45
N PRO A 83 -3.36 -17.10 -0.12
CA PRO A 83 -1.97 -16.80 0.25
C PRO A 83 -1.46 -15.48 -0.35
N LEU A 84 -2.28 -14.78 -1.15
CA LEU A 84 -1.88 -13.55 -1.85
C LEU A 84 -1.23 -12.52 -0.92
N TYR A 85 -1.78 -12.35 0.29
CA TYR A 85 -1.24 -11.40 1.26
C TYR A 85 0.21 -11.73 1.64
N TYR A 86 0.55 -13.01 1.83
CA TYR A 86 1.92 -13.45 2.09
C TYR A 86 2.86 -13.15 0.93
N TYR A 87 2.40 -13.34 -0.31
CA TYR A 87 3.19 -13.00 -1.50
C TYR A 87 3.38 -11.50 -1.70
N MET A 88 2.39 -10.68 -1.34
CA MET A 88 2.53 -9.22 -1.34
C MET A 88 3.55 -8.75 -0.30
N MET A 89 3.50 -9.37 0.89
CA MET A 89 4.37 -9.06 2.02
C MET A 89 5.82 -9.51 1.81
N ALA A 90 6.03 -10.60 1.08
CA ALA A 90 7.33 -11.21 0.82
C ALA A 90 8.41 -10.23 0.30
N PRO A 91 8.21 -9.47 -0.79
CA PRO A 91 9.21 -8.51 -1.26
C PRO A 91 9.48 -7.40 -0.24
N ALA A 92 8.45 -6.92 0.47
CA ALA A 92 8.61 -5.87 1.47
C ALA A 92 9.44 -6.35 2.68
N LEU A 93 9.22 -7.60 3.11
CA LEU A 93 10.00 -8.22 4.17
C LEU A 93 11.46 -8.46 3.76
N LEU A 94 11.68 -8.92 2.53
CA LEU A 94 13.02 -9.16 2.00
C LEU A 94 13.84 -7.86 1.90
N LEU A 95 13.25 -6.80 1.34
CA LEU A 95 13.91 -5.49 1.20
C LEU A 95 14.24 -4.85 2.54
N ALA A 96 13.48 -5.17 3.59
CA ALA A 96 13.70 -4.70 4.95
C ALA A 96 14.60 -5.63 5.80
N ASN A 97 15.34 -6.56 5.17
CA ASN A 97 16.21 -7.52 5.85
C ASN A 97 15.48 -8.32 6.95
N PHE A 98 14.28 -8.83 6.63
CA PHE A 98 13.42 -9.57 7.56
C PHE A 98 12.92 -8.77 8.78
N SER A 99 12.99 -7.44 8.73
CA SER A 99 12.34 -6.59 9.72
C SER A 99 10.82 -6.54 9.49
N PRO A 100 9.99 -6.68 10.54
CA PRO A 100 8.53 -6.53 10.44
C PRO A 100 8.09 -5.13 10.00
N VAL A 101 8.98 -4.15 10.07
CA VAL A 101 8.74 -2.78 9.59
C VAL A 101 8.53 -2.76 8.07
N GLY A 102 9.19 -3.63 7.29
CA GLY A 102 9.04 -3.68 5.84
C GLY A 102 7.58 -3.90 5.39
N PRO A 103 6.95 -5.00 5.84
CA PRO A 103 5.51 -5.24 5.66
C PRO A 103 4.63 -4.07 6.11
N ALA A 104 4.94 -3.44 7.25
CA ALA A 104 4.18 -2.29 7.71
C ALA A 104 4.26 -1.12 6.72
N VAL A 105 5.44 -0.82 6.17
CA VAL A 105 5.63 0.20 5.14
C VAL A 105 4.85 -0.12 3.85
N MET A 106 4.77 -1.40 3.44
CA MET A 106 3.92 -1.81 2.33
C MET A 106 2.45 -1.43 2.57
N VAL A 107 1.94 -1.72 3.77
CA VAL A 107 0.56 -1.35 4.15
C VAL A 107 0.37 0.17 4.12
N VAL A 108 1.38 0.94 4.55
CA VAL A 108 1.34 2.40 4.45
C VAL A 108 1.25 2.88 3.00
N ILE A 109 2.05 2.31 2.09
CA ILE A 109 2.02 2.65 0.66
C ILE A 109 0.63 2.37 0.08
N LEU A 110 0.04 1.21 0.36
CA LEU A 110 -1.31 0.86 -0.09
C LEU A 110 -2.37 1.80 0.51
N GLY A 111 -2.21 2.19 1.77
CA GLY A 111 -3.09 3.15 2.43
C GLY A 111 -3.05 4.53 1.77
N VAL A 112 -1.85 5.06 1.50
CA VAL A 112 -1.67 6.36 0.82
C VAL A 112 -2.19 6.30 -0.62
N LEU A 113 -1.94 5.19 -1.33
CA LEU A 113 -2.50 4.97 -2.66
C LEU A 113 -4.04 4.94 -2.63
N THR A 114 -4.64 4.34 -1.60
CA THR A 114 -6.09 4.31 -1.44
C THR A 114 -6.65 5.72 -1.26
N VAL A 115 -5.99 6.59 -0.49
CA VAL A 115 -6.39 8.01 -0.38
C VAL A 115 -6.39 8.69 -1.75
N PHE A 116 -5.35 8.48 -2.55
CA PHE A 116 -5.29 9.01 -3.92
C PHE A 116 -6.42 8.45 -4.81
N LEU A 117 -6.69 7.14 -4.73
CA LEU A 117 -7.73 6.49 -5.54
C LEU A 117 -9.13 6.98 -5.18
N ILE A 118 -9.40 7.22 -3.89
CA ILE A 118 -10.68 7.78 -3.42
C ILE A 118 -10.86 9.19 -3.98
N TRP A 119 -9.85 10.06 -3.88
CA TRP A 119 -9.87 11.39 -4.52
C TRP A 119 -10.15 11.27 -6.03
N PHE A 120 -9.42 10.38 -6.72
CA PHE A 120 -9.53 10.22 -8.17
C PHE A 120 -10.93 9.79 -8.60
N ILE A 121 -11.50 8.79 -7.91
CA ILE A 121 -12.84 8.28 -8.21
C ILE A 121 -13.90 9.32 -7.84
N GLY A 122 -13.80 9.94 -6.66
CA GLY A 122 -14.74 10.96 -6.18
C GLY A 122 -14.81 12.15 -7.14
N ARG A 123 -13.64 12.62 -7.59
CA ARG A 123 -13.52 13.68 -8.59
C ARG A 123 -14.12 13.29 -9.94
N LYS A 124 -13.88 12.05 -10.39
CA LYS A 124 -14.30 11.58 -11.71
C LYS A 124 -15.80 11.32 -11.78
N TRP A 125 -16.40 10.82 -10.71
CA TRP A 125 -17.82 10.42 -10.70
C TRP A 125 -18.76 11.53 -10.24
N PHE A 126 -18.32 12.42 -9.36
CA PHE A 126 -19.18 13.45 -8.78
C PHE A 126 -18.76 14.85 -9.20
N SER A 127 -17.69 15.39 -8.63
CA SER A 127 -17.17 16.74 -8.95
C SER A 127 -15.82 16.99 -8.29
N LYS A 128 -15.15 18.10 -8.66
CA LYS A 128 -13.91 18.57 -8.02
C LYS A 128 -14.05 18.93 -6.53
N VAL A 129 -15.26 19.15 -6.05
CA VAL A 129 -15.51 19.46 -4.63
C VAL A 129 -15.65 18.18 -3.81
N ALA A 130 -16.12 17.10 -4.44
CA ALA A 130 -16.35 15.82 -3.79
C ALA A 130 -15.09 14.95 -3.69
N GLY A 131 -14.16 15.07 -4.64
CA GLY A 131 -12.82 14.48 -4.56
C GLY A 131 -11.86 15.47 -3.93
#